data_AF-A0A970RNI7-F1
#
_entry.id   AF-A0A970RNI7-F1
#
_cell.length_a   1.000
_cell.length_b   1.000
_cell.length_c   1.000
_cell.angle_alpha   90.00
_cell.angle_beta   90.00
_cell.angle_gamma   90.00
#
_symmetry.space_group_name_H-M   'P 1'
#
loop_
_entity.id
_entity.type
_entity.pdbx_description
1 polymer ?
#
loop_
_entity_poly.entity_id
_entity_poly.type
_entity_poly.pdbx_seq_one_letter_code
_entity_poly.pdbx_strand_id
1 'polypeptide(L)'
;MKFNLYIVVYVAVIGALAIVATSRALRNAIEKTCVYLFITAHAFYSGVGIARANTDDIYLVHYTVFMLCLVVGIRFGMFLYRSPGRAGVSGAMEVELTQIARIGTLIYFGVQLLGLVYTNNLIPNFFRVVINIEDIFERKIAYKSDMITYLIFTAKVLLLPLVYIHMSRMKSSIRIVLLLIAILYIEIVQLGYIGRSGLLSQLFVLSGCVIIHRSDRWIGRVKEGRRVDVSAADARMWKGIRRLILVAIVCLILGMPLLQDFTAYRMGQASDSNTTDSIRNLLAVETGFPNHYSFCEEYHGNSESAVHFSPGRYMSWIATLPLPKFTSSPLGAVNINYRFSELRTGNLYGTPYFHVALPSLLGEGLLMYGSHFFWVHGLFLGFLIAVVIRFLSSVRSLRFWAVYIALSIVLMARGGSQGAISVIVNYSLIVWLFLVIVFVRRHAKAIWAEIRKARAEAQ
;
A
#
# COMPACT_ATOMS: atom_id res chain seq x y z
N MET A 1 6.15 30.65 1.47
CA MET A 1 5.39 29.78 2.39
C MET A 1 6.09 29.89 3.72
N LYS A 2 5.45 30.47 4.74
CA LYS A 2 6.04 30.60 6.08
C LYS A 2 5.60 29.38 6.89
N PHE A 3 6.55 28.60 7.36
CA PHE A 3 6.31 27.52 8.32
C PHE A 3 6.76 27.98 9.71
N ASN A 4 5.99 27.62 10.73
CA ASN A 4 6.45 27.70 12.10
C ASN A 4 7.48 26.58 12.35
N LEU A 5 8.75 26.97 12.42
CA LEU A 5 9.87 26.02 12.57
C LEU A 5 9.75 25.16 13.84
N TYR A 6 9.20 25.72 14.93
CA TYR A 6 9.02 24.98 16.19
C TYR A 6 8.04 23.81 16.01
N ILE A 7 6.96 24.00 15.27
CA ILE A 7 5.98 22.93 14.98
C ILE A 7 6.61 21.86 14.09
N VAL A 8 7.41 22.23 13.09
CA VAL A 8 8.14 21.27 12.23
C VAL A 8 9.10 20.41 13.06
N VAL A 9 9.88 21.04 13.95
CA VAL A 9 10.79 20.33 14.86
C VAL A 9 10.01 19.42 15.80
N TYR A 10 8.89 19.88 16.38
CA TYR A 10 8.03 19.07 17.23
C TYR A 10 7.53 17.82 16.50
N VAL A 11 6.97 17.97 15.30
CA VAL A 11 6.49 16.85 14.47
C VAL A 11 7.62 15.85 14.18
N ALA A 12 8.82 16.34 13.85
CA ALA A 12 9.98 15.50 13.60
C ALA A 12 10.40 14.70 14.87
N VAL A 13 10.38 15.35 16.04
CA VAL A 13 10.68 14.70 17.33
C VAL A 13 9.64 13.62 17.66
N ILE A 14 8.34 13.91 17.52
CA ILE A 14 7.27 12.91 17.74
C ILE A 14 7.41 11.72 16.80
N GLY A 15 7.69 11.96 15.51
CA GLY A 15 7.96 10.90 14.54
C GLY A 15 9.17 10.05 14.91
N ALA A 16 10.27 10.67 15.34
CA ALA A 16 11.47 9.97 15.79
C ALA A 16 11.20 9.12 17.04
N LEU A 17 10.49 9.66 18.03
CA LEU A 17 10.09 8.93 19.24
C LEU A 17 9.20 7.73 18.90
N ALA A 18 8.26 7.87 17.96
CA ALA A 18 7.42 6.78 17.48
C ALA A 18 8.24 5.65 16.81
N ILE A 19 9.26 6.00 16.01
CA ILE A 19 10.20 5.03 15.42
C ILE A 19 10.96 4.29 16.52
N VAL A 20 11.49 5.01 17.53
CA VAL A 20 12.21 4.39 18.66
C VAL A 20 11.28 3.47 19.46
N ALA A 21 10.06 3.91 19.74
CA ALA A 21 9.07 3.16 20.51
C ALA A 21 8.61 1.87 19.82
N THR A 22 8.58 1.84 18.48
CA THR A 22 8.21 0.65 17.70
C THR A 22 9.39 -0.27 17.41
N SER A 23 10.61 0.26 17.32
CA SER A 23 11.82 -0.46 16.88
C SER A 23 12.04 -1.82 17.54
N ARG A 24 11.86 -1.91 18.87
CA ARG A 24 12.06 -3.14 19.65
C ARG A 24 11.03 -4.23 19.35
N ALA A 25 9.85 -3.87 18.82
CA ALA A 25 8.81 -4.84 18.47
C ALA A 25 9.05 -5.49 17.08
N LEU A 26 9.79 -4.81 16.21
CA LEU A 26 10.03 -5.21 14.81
C LEU A 26 11.24 -6.14 14.74
N ARG A 27 11.06 -7.33 14.14
CA ARG A 27 12.08 -8.39 14.15
C ARG A 27 13.04 -8.31 12.97
N ASN A 28 12.52 -8.03 11.76
CA ASN A 28 13.31 -8.09 10.53
C ASN A 28 13.37 -6.73 9.82
N ALA A 29 14.26 -6.58 8.83
CA ALA A 29 14.41 -5.29 8.16
C ALA A 29 13.22 -4.91 7.25
N ILE A 30 12.39 -5.84 6.79
CA ILE A 30 11.17 -5.53 6.02
C ILE A 30 10.15 -4.84 6.92
N GLU A 31 9.88 -5.41 8.10
CA GLU A 31 9.02 -4.83 9.14
C GLU A 31 9.50 -3.43 9.53
N LYS A 32 10.81 -3.28 9.82
CA LYS A 32 11.44 -1.99 10.17
C LYS A 32 11.27 -0.97 9.05
N THR A 33 11.60 -1.34 7.81
CA THR A 33 11.53 -0.43 6.66
C THR A 33 10.10 0.04 6.43
N CYS A 34 9.14 -0.88 6.42
CA CYS A 34 7.73 -0.56 6.22
C CYS A 34 7.23 0.42 7.30
N VAL A 35 7.42 0.08 8.58
CA VAL A 35 6.91 0.88 9.70
C VAL A 35 7.61 2.23 9.79
N TYR A 36 8.93 2.29 9.60
CA TYR A 36 9.66 3.55 9.66
C TYR A 36 9.28 4.47 8.50
N LEU A 37 9.21 3.95 7.27
CA LEU A 37 8.78 4.76 6.12
C LEU A 37 7.34 5.23 6.29
N PHE A 38 6.45 4.40 6.85
CA PHE A 38 5.08 4.78 7.11
C PHE A 38 4.97 5.90 8.16
N ILE A 39 5.68 5.77 9.29
CA ILE A 39 5.72 6.81 10.34
C ILE A 39 6.30 8.11 9.77
N THR A 40 7.40 8.05 9.02
CA THR A 40 7.99 9.23 8.38
C THR A 40 7.04 9.86 7.37
N ALA A 41 6.38 9.05 6.54
CA ALA A 41 5.41 9.54 5.57
C ALA A 41 4.21 10.19 6.27
N HIS A 42 3.70 9.60 7.35
CA HIS A 42 2.60 10.17 8.13
C HIS A 42 3.01 11.48 8.82
N ALA A 43 4.21 11.55 9.41
CA ALA A 43 4.76 12.79 9.96
C ALA A 43 4.88 13.89 8.89
N PHE A 44 5.29 13.53 7.68
CA PHE A 44 5.39 14.47 6.57
C PHE A 44 4.02 14.95 6.08
N TYR A 45 3.11 14.02 5.75
CA TYR A 45 1.83 14.34 5.11
C TYR A 45 0.77 14.87 6.08
N SER A 46 0.71 14.36 7.32
CA SER A 46 -0.27 14.78 8.32
C SER A 46 0.30 15.74 9.38
N GLY A 47 1.62 15.75 9.59
CA GLY A 47 2.25 16.57 10.64
C GLY A 47 2.81 17.90 10.15
N VAL A 48 3.72 17.89 9.17
CA VAL A 48 4.46 19.10 8.75
C VAL A 48 3.53 20.23 8.29
N GLY A 49 2.41 19.90 7.65
CA GLY A 49 1.44 20.89 7.21
C GLY A 49 0.76 21.68 8.34
N ILE A 50 0.75 21.16 9.57
CA ILE A 50 0.22 21.86 10.75
C ILE A 50 1.03 23.13 11.05
N ALA A 51 2.31 23.17 10.66
CA ALA A 51 3.16 24.33 10.84
C ALA A 51 2.79 25.54 9.94
N ARG A 52 1.72 25.47 9.15
CA ARG A 52 1.26 26.57 8.29
C ARG A 52 0.43 27.55 9.08
N ALA A 53 0.54 28.83 8.73
CA ALA A 53 -0.20 29.92 9.38
C ALA A 53 -1.73 29.77 9.33
N ASN A 54 -2.29 28.98 8.41
CA ASN A 54 -3.72 28.80 8.22
C ASN A 54 -4.26 27.52 8.89
N THR A 55 -3.44 26.82 9.67
CA THR A 55 -3.83 25.60 10.37
C THR A 55 -3.84 25.89 11.87
N ASP A 56 -4.92 25.49 12.55
CA ASP A 56 -5.06 25.67 13.99
C ASP A 56 -4.07 24.77 14.76
N ASP A 57 -3.42 25.33 15.78
CA ASP A 57 -2.47 24.64 16.63
C ASP A 57 -3.11 23.46 17.40
N ILE A 58 -4.44 23.45 17.59
CA ILE A 58 -5.16 22.31 18.20
C ILE A 58 -4.91 20.99 17.45
N TYR A 59 -4.63 21.04 16.15
CA TYR A 59 -4.32 19.85 15.36
C TYR A 59 -2.97 19.24 15.71
N LEU A 60 -2.09 19.97 16.38
CA LEU A 60 -0.85 19.42 16.93
C LEU A 60 -1.12 18.40 18.04
N VAL A 61 -2.14 18.66 18.87
CA VAL A 61 -2.62 17.73 19.90
C VAL A 61 -3.23 16.50 19.23
N HIS A 62 -4.12 16.69 18.25
CA HIS A 62 -4.71 15.60 17.47
C HIS A 62 -3.63 14.71 16.83
N TYR A 63 -2.65 15.31 16.15
CA TYR A 63 -1.54 14.58 15.56
C TYR A 63 -0.76 13.76 16.60
N THR A 64 -0.46 14.34 17.76
CA THR A 64 0.29 13.67 18.83
C THR A 64 -0.47 12.46 19.37
N VAL A 65 -1.76 12.62 19.68
CA VAL A 65 -2.61 11.53 20.18
C VAL A 65 -2.77 10.44 19.12
N PHE A 66 -3.01 10.80 17.86
CA PHE A 66 -3.12 9.84 16.76
C PHE A 66 -1.84 9.02 16.61
N MET A 67 -0.67 9.68 16.65
CA MET A 67 0.64 9.03 16.59
C MET A 67 0.89 8.08 17.75
N LEU A 68 0.50 8.46 18.97
CA LEU A 68 0.61 7.59 20.15
C LEU A 68 -0.27 6.35 19.98
N CYS A 69 -1.53 6.51 19.60
CA CYS A 69 -2.45 5.39 19.36
C CYS A 69 -1.99 4.49 18.21
N LEU A 70 -1.43 5.08 17.15
CA LEU A 70 -0.81 4.32 16.04
C LEU A 70 0.34 3.43 16.55
N VAL A 71 1.25 3.98 17.36
CA VAL A 71 2.36 3.22 17.96
C VAL A 71 1.84 2.09 18.86
N VAL A 72 0.84 2.37 19.69
CA VAL A 72 0.18 1.37 20.55
C VAL A 72 -0.41 0.24 19.69
N GLY A 73 -1.15 0.59 18.63
CA GLY A 73 -1.72 -0.38 17.70
C GLY A 73 -0.67 -1.26 17.04
N ILE A 74 0.43 -0.67 16.57
CA ILE A 74 1.56 -1.42 15.98
C ILE A 74 2.15 -2.40 16.99
N ARG A 75 2.43 -1.95 18.21
CA ARG A 75 3.02 -2.82 19.25
C ARG A 75 2.07 -3.95 19.65
N PHE A 76 0.78 -3.65 19.78
CA PHE A 76 -0.25 -4.65 20.09
C PHE A 76 -0.37 -5.71 19.00
N GLY A 77 -0.44 -5.31 17.72
CA GLY A 77 -0.47 -6.25 16.60
C GLY A 77 0.79 -7.13 16.52
N MET A 78 1.97 -6.54 16.76
CA MET A 78 3.23 -7.28 16.80
C MET A 78 3.32 -8.26 17.97
N PHE A 79 2.71 -7.93 19.11
CA PHE A 79 2.63 -8.77 20.30
C PHE A 79 1.74 -9.99 20.06
N LEU A 80 0.53 -9.80 19.53
CA LEU A 80 -0.41 -10.89 19.25
C LEU A 80 0.12 -11.92 18.24
N TYR A 81 1.06 -11.53 17.38
CA TYR A 81 1.69 -12.44 16.44
C TYR A 81 2.85 -13.28 17.04
N ARG A 82 3.18 -13.17 18.33
CA ARG A 82 4.33 -13.87 18.92
C ARG A 82 4.18 -15.39 19.10
N SER A 83 3.03 -15.98 18.77
CA SER A 83 2.72 -17.39 19.10
C SER A 83 3.70 -18.41 18.47
N PRO A 84 4.39 -19.25 19.27
CA PRO A 84 5.43 -20.18 18.81
C PRO A 84 4.91 -21.35 17.93
N GLY A 85 3.60 -21.65 17.95
CA GLY A 85 3.01 -22.72 17.14
C GLY A 85 2.89 -22.42 15.64
N ARG A 86 3.16 -21.18 15.20
CA ARG A 86 2.87 -20.74 13.82
C ARG A 86 3.92 -21.12 12.78
N ALA A 87 5.13 -21.50 13.20
CA ALA A 87 6.21 -21.87 12.28
C ALA A 87 5.80 -23.01 11.32
N GLY A 88 5.02 -23.96 11.82
CA GLY A 88 4.49 -25.04 10.99
C GLY A 88 3.56 -24.51 9.88
N VAL A 89 2.57 -23.67 10.23
CA VAL A 89 1.57 -23.18 9.27
C VAL A 89 2.23 -22.42 8.13
N SER A 90 3.19 -21.55 8.48
CA SER A 90 3.97 -20.79 7.50
C SER A 90 4.74 -21.70 6.53
N GLY A 91 5.36 -22.79 7.02
CA GLY A 91 6.09 -23.73 6.18
C GLY A 91 5.20 -24.52 5.22
N ALA A 92 4.03 -24.98 5.67
CA ALA A 92 3.08 -25.67 4.79
C ALA A 92 2.54 -24.74 3.70
N MET A 93 2.18 -23.51 4.08
CA MET A 93 1.72 -22.50 3.14
C MET A 93 2.80 -22.13 2.12
N GLU A 94 4.07 -22.04 2.54
CA GLU A 94 5.19 -21.80 1.62
C GLU A 94 5.27 -22.86 0.53
N VAL A 95 5.14 -24.15 0.88
CA VAL A 95 5.18 -25.26 -0.08
C VAL A 95 4.01 -25.21 -1.05
N GLU A 96 2.77 -25.08 -0.56
CA GLU A 96 1.57 -25.09 -1.40
C GLU A 96 1.54 -23.89 -2.37
N LEU A 97 1.75 -22.67 -1.87
CA LEU A 97 1.78 -21.46 -2.70
C LEU A 97 2.86 -21.54 -3.78
N THR A 98 4.02 -22.09 -3.42
CA THR A 98 5.15 -22.24 -4.33
C THR A 98 4.86 -23.18 -5.50
N GLN A 99 4.08 -24.25 -5.28
CA GLN A 99 3.71 -25.20 -6.33
C GLN A 99 2.83 -24.53 -7.38
N ILE A 100 1.83 -23.76 -6.94
CA ILE A 100 0.88 -23.10 -7.85
C ILE A 100 1.43 -21.81 -8.46
N ALA A 101 2.43 -21.17 -7.86
CA ALA A 101 2.88 -19.83 -8.25
C ALA A 101 3.36 -19.75 -9.71
N ARG A 102 4.00 -20.80 -10.24
CA ARG A 102 4.42 -20.85 -11.64
C ARG A 102 3.23 -20.83 -12.59
N ILE A 103 2.23 -21.68 -12.32
CA ILE A 103 1.01 -21.76 -13.13
C ILE A 103 0.23 -20.46 -13.01
N GLY A 104 0.05 -19.95 -11.78
CA GLY A 104 -0.61 -18.67 -11.53
C GLY A 104 0.06 -17.49 -12.22
N THR A 105 1.40 -17.48 -12.31
CA THR A 105 2.15 -16.47 -13.08
C THR A 105 1.86 -16.57 -14.56
N LEU A 106 1.81 -17.78 -15.13
CA LEU A 106 1.47 -17.98 -16.53
C LEU A 106 0.03 -17.54 -16.84
N ILE A 107 -0.92 -17.90 -15.98
CA ILE A 107 -2.32 -17.44 -16.08
C ILE A 107 -2.38 -15.92 -15.97
N TYR A 108 -1.63 -15.30 -15.05
CA TYR A 108 -1.58 -13.85 -14.89
C TYR A 108 -1.16 -13.15 -16.20
N PHE A 109 -0.11 -13.63 -16.87
CA PHE A 109 0.30 -13.08 -18.16
C PHE A 109 -0.72 -13.36 -19.26
N GLY A 110 -1.38 -14.52 -19.25
CA GLY A 110 -2.50 -14.81 -20.15
C GLY A 110 -3.65 -13.80 -19.99
N VAL A 111 -4.04 -13.51 -18.74
CA VAL A 111 -5.08 -12.51 -18.41
C VAL A 111 -4.65 -11.10 -18.82
N GLN A 112 -3.38 -10.75 -18.62
CA GLN A 112 -2.82 -9.46 -19.07
C GLN A 112 -2.86 -9.31 -20.60
N LEU A 113 -2.49 -10.36 -21.34
CA LEU A 113 -2.56 -10.35 -22.80
C LEU A 113 -4.02 -10.33 -23.29
N LEU A 114 -4.93 -11.04 -22.61
CA LEU A 114 -6.35 -10.99 -22.93
C LEU A 114 -6.91 -9.55 -22.80
N GLY A 115 -6.46 -8.79 -21.80
CA GLY A 115 -6.79 -7.37 -21.65
C GLY A 115 -6.29 -6.46 -22.78
N LEU A 116 -5.28 -6.89 -23.56
CA LEU A 116 -4.87 -6.19 -24.78
C LEU A 116 -5.76 -6.52 -25.98
N VAL A 117 -6.31 -7.73 -26.04
CA VAL A 117 -7.18 -8.16 -27.15
C VAL A 117 -8.59 -7.61 -26.98
N TYR A 118 -9.10 -7.66 -25.75
CA TYR A 118 -10.48 -7.38 -25.45
C TYR A 118 -10.81 -5.87 -25.55
N THR A 119 -12.05 -5.55 -25.96
CA THR A 119 -12.60 -4.23 -26.37
C THR A 119 -12.01 -3.59 -27.64
N ASN A 120 -10.70 -3.34 -27.72
CA ASN A 120 -10.13 -2.44 -28.74
C ASN A 120 -8.90 -2.97 -29.49
N ASN A 121 -8.60 -4.27 -29.42
CA ASN A 121 -7.40 -4.90 -30.02
C ASN A 121 -6.14 -4.00 -29.98
N LEU A 122 -5.59 -3.81 -28.78
CA LEU A 122 -4.41 -3.00 -28.50
C LEU A 122 -3.08 -3.71 -28.82
N ILE A 123 -3.10 -4.87 -29.49
CA ILE A 123 -1.88 -5.58 -29.92
C ILE A 123 -0.97 -4.68 -30.77
N PRO A 124 -1.46 -3.88 -31.74
CA PRO A 124 -0.59 -2.98 -32.50
C PRO A 124 0.14 -1.95 -31.61
N ASN A 125 -0.52 -1.50 -30.54
CA ASN A 125 0.07 -0.55 -29.58
C ASN A 125 1.20 -1.18 -28.75
N PHE A 126 1.31 -2.52 -28.74
CA PHE A 126 2.42 -3.21 -28.10
C PHE A 126 3.76 -2.92 -28.77
N PHE A 127 3.78 -2.61 -30.07
CA PHE A 127 5.00 -2.24 -30.81
C PHE A 127 5.13 -0.74 -31.00
N ARG A 128 4.01 -0.01 -30.95
CA ARG A 128 3.97 1.46 -31.04
C ARG A 128 3.12 2.01 -29.90
N VAL A 129 3.75 2.24 -28.75
CA VAL A 129 3.06 2.74 -27.56
C VAL A 129 2.43 4.10 -27.86
N VAL A 130 1.10 4.18 -27.82
CA VAL A 130 0.35 5.43 -27.93
C VAL A 130 0.09 5.95 -26.52
N ILE A 131 0.66 7.10 -26.19
CA ILE A 131 0.39 7.79 -24.93
C ILE A 131 -0.71 8.80 -25.19
N ASN A 132 -1.85 8.65 -24.53
CA ASN A 132 -2.91 9.65 -24.54
C ASN A 132 -3.31 9.94 -23.09
N ILE A 133 -3.37 11.22 -22.70
CA ILE A 133 -3.65 11.64 -21.33
C ILE A 133 -5.04 12.27 -21.21
N GLU A 134 -5.62 12.78 -22.30
CA GLU A 134 -6.81 13.63 -22.30
C GLU A 134 -8.06 12.91 -21.79
N ASP A 135 -8.29 11.69 -22.25
CA ASP A 135 -9.47 10.84 -21.99
C ASP A 135 -9.22 9.78 -20.89
N ILE A 136 -8.19 9.94 -20.06
CA ILE A 136 -7.79 8.87 -19.13
C ILE A 136 -8.88 8.50 -18.11
N PHE A 137 -9.63 9.48 -17.61
CA PHE A 137 -10.68 9.23 -16.62
C PHE A 137 -11.89 8.57 -17.26
N GLU A 138 -12.27 9.03 -18.46
CA GLU A 138 -13.35 8.43 -19.25
C GLU A 138 -13.02 6.98 -19.59
N ARG A 139 -11.81 6.69 -20.07
CA ARG A 139 -11.36 5.30 -20.30
C ARG A 139 -11.39 4.47 -19.03
N LYS A 140 -10.94 5.01 -17.90
CA LYS A 140 -11.01 4.31 -16.61
C LYS A 140 -12.45 4.04 -16.15
N ILE A 141 -13.39 4.91 -16.50
CA ILE A 141 -14.81 4.72 -16.20
C ILE A 141 -15.38 3.65 -17.13
N ALA A 142 -15.12 3.74 -18.44
CA ALA A 142 -15.51 2.75 -19.44
C ALA A 142 -14.97 1.34 -19.11
N TYR A 143 -13.72 1.24 -18.67
CA TYR A 143 -13.11 -0.01 -18.21
C TYR A 143 -13.78 -0.58 -16.95
N LYS A 144 -14.41 0.27 -16.12
CA LYS A 144 -15.13 -0.18 -14.92
C LYS A 144 -16.59 -0.56 -15.19
N SER A 145 -17.20 0.00 -16.22
CA SER A 145 -18.59 -0.32 -16.59
C SER A 145 -18.71 -1.65 -17.32
N ASP A 146 -17.66 -2.10 -18.00
CA ASP A 146 -17.68 -3.39 -18.71
C ASP A 146 -17.37 -4.58 -17.79
N MET A 147 -18.28 -5.56 -17.76
CA MET A 147 -18.19 -6.72 -16.87
C MET A 147 -16.98 -7.60 -17.18
N ILE A 148 -16.67 -7.82 -18.47
CA ILE A 148 -15.57 -8.71 -18.86
C ILE A 148 -14.23 -8.08 -18.49
N THR A 149 -14.05 -6.80 -18.77
CA THR A 149 -12.88 -6.02 -18.35
C THR A 149 -12.75 -6.04 -16.82
N TYR A 150 -13.85 -5.87 -16.09
CA TYR A 150 -13.83 -5.97 -14.63
C TYR A 150 -13.37 -7.35 -14.14
N LEU A 151 -13.82 -8.44 -14.78
CA LEU A 151 -13.38 -9.81 -14.48
C LEU A 151 -11.89 -10.01 -14.79
N ILE A 152 -11.42 -9.53 -15.95
CA ILE A 152 -9.99 -9.55 -16.34
C ILE A 152 -9.15 -8.80 -15.30
N PHE A 153 -9.57 -7.60 -14.92
CA PHE A 153 -8.89 -6.80 -13.90
C PHE A 153 -8.86 -7.50 -12.54
N THR A 154 -9.99 -8.08 -12.12
CA THR A 154 -10.10 -8.81 -10.85
C THR A 154 -9.20 -10.04 -10.83
N ALA A 155 -9.19 -10.82 -11.92
CA ALA A 155 -8.30 -11.98 -12.07
C ALA A 155 -6.82 -11.56 -12.05
N LYS A 156 -6.45 -10.48 -12.74
CA LYS A 156 -5.10 -9.91 -12.72
C LYS A 156 -4.66 -9.58 -11.29
N VAL A 157 -5.51 -8.85 -10.56
CA VAL A 157 -5.26 -8.45 -9.17
C VAL A 157 -5.11 -9.68 -8.26
N LEU A 158 -6.00 -10.65 -8.38
CA LEU A 158 -6.01 -11.87 -7.59
C LEU A 158 -4.76 -12.73 -7.80
N LEU A 159 -4.24 -12.79 -9.03
CA LEU A 159 -3.08 -13.60 -9.40
C LEU A 159 -1.74 -12.90 -9.13
N LEU A 160 -1.73 -11.57 -8.93
CA LEU A 160 -0.52 -10.79 -8.74
C LEU A 160 0.40 -11.31 -7.61
N PRO A 161 -0.09 -11.71 -6.42
CA PRO A 161 0.77 -12.28 -5.38
C PRO A 161 1.53 -13.52 -5.83
N LEU A 162 0.93 -14.35 -6.69
CA LEU A 162 1.56 -15.57 -7.22
C LEU A 162 2.76 -15.22 -8.10
N VAL A 163 2.71 -14.09 -8.81
CA VAL A 163 3.85 -13.57 -9.58
C VAL A 163 5.01 -13.21 -8.65
N TYR A 164 4.74 -12.51 -7.55
CA TYR A 164 5.77 -12.17 -6.55
C TYR A 164 6.33 -13.41 -5.85
N ILE A 165 5.49 -14.39 -5.53
CA ILE A 165 5.92 -15.69 -5.00
C ILE A 165 6.81 -16.41 -6.00
N HIS A 166 6.45 -16.45 -7.28
CA HIS A 166 7.27 -17.07 -8.32
C HIS A 166 8.62 -16.36 -8.49
N MET A 167 8.61 -15.02 -8.53
CA MET A 167 9.83 -14.19 -8.60
C MET A 167 10.79 -14.46 -7.44
N SER A 168 10.26 -14.69 -6.22
CA SER A 168 11.09 -14.96 -5.04
C SER A 168 11.97 -16.20 -5.18
N ARG A 169 11.63 -17.13 -6.09
CA ARG A 169 12.40 -18.35 -6.37
C ARG A 169 13.35 -18.23 -7.55
N MET A 170 13.28 -17.13 -8.31
CA MET A 170 14.12 -16.97 -9.49
C MET A 170 15.59 -16.79 -9.09
N LYS A 171 16.47 -17.59 -9.69
CA LYS A 171 17.92 -17.49 -9.40
C LYS A 171 18.57 -16.21 -9.91
N SER A 172 17.97 -15.47 -10.86
CA SER A 172 18.59 -14.30 -11.50
C SER A 172 17.85 -13.00 -11.17
N SER A 173 18.59 -11.96 -10.76
CA SER A 173 18.02 -10.61 -10.57
C SER A 173 17.58 -9.99 -11.89
N ILE A 174 18.26 -10.31 -12.99
CA ILE A 174 17.91 -9.81 -14.32
C ILE A 174 16.53 -10.32 -14.72
N ARG A 175 16.23 -11.60 -14.47
CA ARG A 175 14.89 -12.17 -14.74
C ARG A 175 13.79 -11.49 -13.93
N ILE A 176 14.05 -11.17 -12.65
CA ILE A 176 13.11 -10.44 -11.80
C ILE A 176 12.84 -9.04 -12.38
N VAL A 177 13.90 -8.32 -12.76
CA VAL A 177 13.80 -6.99 -13.37
C VAL A 177 13.02 -7.03 -14.68
N LEU A 178 13.34 -7.97 -15.58
CA LEU A 178 12.63 -8.15 -16.84
C LEU A 178 11.14 -8.46 -16.63
N LEU A 179 10.81 -9.30 -15.64
CA LEU A 179 9.41 -9.62 -15.34
C LEU A 179 8.64 -8.40 -14.84
N LEU A 180 9.21 -7.62 -13.93
CA LEU A 180 8.59 -6.39 -13.42
C LEU A 180 8.45 -5.33 -14.51
N ILE A 181 9.46 -5.16 -15.36
CA ILE A 181 9.39 -4.26 -16.52
C ILE A 181 8.31 -4.73 -17.50
N ALA A 182 8.19 -6.04 -17.75
CA ALA A 182 7.16 -6.58 -18.63
C ALA A 182 5.74 -6.32 -18.08
N ILE A 183 5.53 -6.48 -16.77
CA ILE A 183 4.26 -6.15 -16.11
C ILE A 183 3.92 -4.68 -16.31
N LEU A 184 4.89 -3.80 -16.05
CA LEU A 184 4.75 -2.36 -16.19
C LEU A 184 4.46 -1.95 -17.63
N TYR A 185 5.19 -2.54 -18.58
CA TYR A 185 5.06 -2.26 -19.99
C TYR A 185 3.67 -2.62 -20.51
N ILE A 186 3.17 -3.81 -20.18
CA ILE A 186 1.82 -4.23 -20.60
C ILE A 186 0.76 -3.30 -20.01
N GLU A 187 0.92 -2.86 -18.75
CA GLU A 187 -0.01 -1.91 -18.13
C GLU A 187 0.02 -0.54 -18.84
N ILE A 188 1.20 -0.06 -19.25
CA ILE A 188 1.34 1.17 -20.04
C ILE A 188 0.65 1.01 -21.40
N VAL A 189 0.81 -0.12 -22.09
CA VAL A 189 0.16 -0.38 -23.38
C VAL A 189 -1.36 -0.44 -23.23
N GLN A 190 -1.89 -1.08 -22.17
CA GLN A 190 -3.33 -1.18 -21.90
C GLN A 190 -3.97 0.19 -21.59
N LEU A 191 -3.29 1.00 -20.76
CA LEU A 191 -3.86 2.24 -20.25
C LEU A 191 -3.48 3.47 -21.09
N GLY A 192 -2.46 3.36 -21.95
CA GLY A 192 -1.87 4.49 -22.66
C GLY A 192 -1.25 5.54 -21.73
N TYR A 193 -1.04 5.21 -20.45
CA TYR A 193 -0.58 6.14 -19.44
C TYR A 193 -0.05 5.43 -18.20
N ILE A 194 0.97 6.03 -17.57
CA ILE A 194 1.35 5.75 -16.20
C ILE A 194 1.49 7.05 -15.40
N GLY A 195 0.91 7.07 -14.20
CA GLY A 195 1.02 8.22 -13.32
C GLY A 195 2.40 8.34 -12.70
N ARG A 196 2.80 9.56 -12.33
CA ARG A 196 4.05 9.85 -11.59
C ARG A 196 4.23 8.97 -10.36
N SER A 197 3.19 8.87 -9.54
CA SER A 197 3.18 8.01 -8.35
C SER A 197 3.26 6.52 -8.71
N GLY A 198 2.73 6.11 -9.86
CA GLY A 198 2.84 4.75 -10.40
C GLY A 198 4.26 4.41 -10.84
N LEU A 199 4.95 5.31 -11.53
CA LEU A 199 6.37 5.10 -11.91
C LEU A 199 7.27 4.98 -10.67
N LEU A 200 7.13 5.93 -9.73
CA LEU A 200 7.89 5.91 -8.49
C LEU A 200 7.60 4.66 -7.66
N SER A 201 6.34 4.23 -7.61
CA SER A 201 5.96 3.05 -6.85
C SER A 201 6.59 1.79 -7.46
N GLN A 202 6.55 1.65 -8.78
CA GLN A 202 7.14 0.50 -9.48
C GLN A 202 8.67 0.48 -9.36
N LEU A 203 9.33 1.64 -9.41
CA LEU A 203 10.76 1.74 -9.17
C LEU A 203 11.14 1.30 -7.74
N PHE A 204 10.32 1.67 -6.75
CA PHE A 204 10.51 1.25 -5.36
C PHE A 204 10.35 -0.27 -5.20
N VAL A 205 9.29 -0.85 -5.79
CA VAL A 205 9.07 -2.30 -5.76
C VAL A 205 10.22 -3.05 -6.43
N LEU A 206 10.61 -2.63 -7.64
CA LEU A 206 11.71 -3.23 -8.39
C LEU A 206 13.00 -3.22 -7.58
N SER A 207 13.34 -2.06 -7.02
CA SER A 207 14.55 -1.91 -6.23
C SER A 207 14.51 -2.72 -4.94
N GLY A 208 13.38 -2.72 -4.24
CA GLY A 208 13.15 -3.52 -3.04
C GLY A 208 13.29 -5.02 -3.30
N CYS A 209 12.65 -5.54 -4.36
CA CYS A 209 12.78 -6.94 -4.78
C CYS A 209 14.23 -7.31 -5.11
N VAL A 210 14.97 -6.46 -5.83
CA VAL A 210 16.38 -6.71 -6.16
C VAL A 210 17.26 -6.73 -4.89
N ILE A 211 17.02 -5.83 -3.94
CA ILE A 211 17.78 -5.77 -2.67
C ILE A 211 17.52 -7.01 -1.82
N ILE A 212 16.25 -7.40 -1.67
CA ILE A 212 15.90 -8.63 -0.93
C ILE A 212 16.52 -9.84 -1.62
N HIS A 213 16.42 -9.95 -2.95
CA HIS A 213 17.00 -11.06 -3.70
C HIS A 213 18.50 -11.20 -3.48
N ARG A 214 19.24 -10.08 -3.58
CA ARG A 214 20.70 -10.07 -3.38
C ARG A 214 21.07 -10.45 -1.94
N SER A 215 20.27 -10.02 -0.97
CA SER A 215 20.47 -10.34 0.46
C SER A 215 20.21 -11.82 0.74
N ASP A 216 19.09 -12.37 0.25
CA ASP A 216 18.72 -13.78 0.42
C ASP A 216 19.70 -14.74 -0.28
N ARG A 217 20.22 -14.39 -1.46
CA ARG A 217 21.24 -15.21 -2.14
C ARG A 217 22.59 -15.21 -1.45
N TRP A 218 22.94 -14.15 -0.74
CA TRP A 218 24.16 -14.15 0.07
C TRP A 218 24.03 -15.12 1.24
N ILE A 219 22.90 -15.09 1.94
CA ILE A 219 22.57 -16.04 3.03
C ILE A 219 22.61 -17.49 2.53
N GLY A 220 22.01 -17.76 1.36
CA GLY A 220 22.00 -19.09 0.76
C GLY A 220 23.38 -19.65 0.44
N ARG A 221 24.36 -18.81 0.10
CA ARG A 221 25.74 -19.22 -0.19
C ARG A 221 26.58 -19.49 1.06
N VAL A 222 26.28 -18.81 2.18
CA VAL A 222 26.94 -19.09 3.47
C VAL A 222 26.46 -20.43 4.07
N LYS A 223 25.36 -20.99 3.52
CA LYS A 223 24.66 -22.17 4.02
C LYS A 223 25.35 -23.51 3.74
N GLU A 224 26.48 -23.54 3.04
CA GLU A 224 27.39 -24.70 3.01
C GLU A 224 28.39 -24.57 4.16
N GLY A 225 27.98 -25.00 5.36
CA GLY A 225 28.91 -25.30 6.47
C GLY A 225 28.98 -24.34 7.66
N ARG A 226 28.31 -23.16 7.67
CA ARG A 226 28.31 -22.25 8.84
C ARG A 226 26.90 -21.83 9.28
N ARG A 227 26.70 -21.73 10.60
CA ARG A 227 25.50 -21.11 11.19
C ARG A 227 25.41 -19.66 10.70
N VAL A 228 24.39 -19.34 9.92
CA VAL A 228 24.16 -17.97 9.44
C VAL A 228 23.64 -17.13 10.59
N ASP A 229 24.38 -16.08 10.93
CA ASP A 229 23.91 -15.04 11.83
C ASP A 229 22.83 -14.19 11.12
N VAL A 230 21.58 -14.32 11.58
CA VAL A 230 20.42 -13.57 11.06
C VAL A 230 20.65 -12.06 11.19
N SER A 231 21.41 -11.62 12.20
CA SER A 231 21.70 -10.19 12.41
C SER A 231 22.54 -9.61 11.26
N ALA A 232 23.49 -10.36 10.72
CA ALA A 232 24.34 -9.93 9.62
C ALA A 232 23.55 -9.79 8.31
N ALA A 233 22.58 -10.67 8.08
CA ALA A 233 21.67 -10.60 6.94
C ALA A 233 20.81 -9.33 6.98
N ASP A 234 20.20 -9.05 8.14
CA ASP A 234 19.40 -7.85 8.34
C ASP A 234 20.23 -6.58 8.21
N ALA A 235 21.45 -6.54 8.76
CA ALA A 235 22.36 -5.41 8.63
C ALA A 235 22.72 -5.11 7.17
N ARG A 236 22.95 -6.15 6.35
CA ARG A 236 23.24 -6.00 4.92
C ARG A 236 22.02 -5.52 4.12
N MET A 237 20.85 -6.10 4.40
CA MET A 237 19.59 -5.67 3.80
C MET A 237 19.35 -4.19 4.11
N TRP A 238 19.55 -3.78 5.36
CA TRP A 238 19.42 -2.40 5.81
C TRP A 238 20.39 -1.45 5.10
N LYS A 239 21.66 -1.85 4.91
CA LYS A 239 22.63 -1.07 4.11
C LYS A 239 22.16 -0.89 2.66
N GLY A 240 21.55 -1.90 2.06
CA GLY A 240 20.96 -1.83 0.73
C GLY A 240 19.78 -0.86 0.66
N ILE A 241 18.87 -0.96 1.63
CA ILE A 241 17.68 -0.10 1.73
C ILE A 241 18.07 1.36 1.95
N ARG A 242 19.05 1.65 2.80
CA ARG A 242 19.58 3.03 2.99
C ARG A 242 20.09 3.63 1.68
N ARG A 243 20.84 2.86 0.89
CA ARG A 243 21.30 3.31 -0.43
C ARG A 243 20.15 3.58 -1.38
N LEU A 244 19.12 2.73 -1.37
CA LEU A 244 17.93 2.94 -2.19
C LEU A 244 17.19 4.22 -1.81
N ILE A 245 16.99 4.47 -0.51
CA ILE A 245 16.34 5.69 -0.04
C ILE A 245 17.13 6.92 -0.50
N LEU A 246 18.46 6.88 -0.37
CA LEU A 246 19.33 7.96 -0.86
C LEU A 246 19.17 8.19 -2.37
N VAL A 247 19.23 7.11 -3.17
CA VAL A 247 19.05 7.18 -4.63
C VAL A 247 17.66 7.70 -4.97
N ALA A 248 16.61 7.25 -4.29
CA ALA A 248 15.25 7.72 -4.52
C ALA A 248 15.09 9.21 -4.22
N ILE A 249 15.71 9.72 -3.15
CA ILE A 249 15.73 11.15 -2.82
C ILE A 249 16.44 11.94 -3.92
N VAL A 250 17.62 11.49 -4.35
CA VAL A 250 18.39 12.15 -5.43
C VAL A 250 17.60 12.14 -6.74
N CYS A 251 17.06 11.00 -7.15
CA CYS A 251 16.22 10.88 -8.34
C CYS A 251 14.95 11.74 -8.25
N LEU A 252 14.34 11.86 -7.07
CA LEU A 252 13.18 12.72 -6.87
C LEU A 252 13.55 14.19 -7.08
N ILE A 253 14.65 14.65 -6.45
CA ILE A 253 15.15 16.03 -6.57
C ILE A 253 15.48 16.34 -8.03
N LEU A 254 16.27 15.49 -8.69
CA LEU A 254 16.66 15.67 -10.09
C LEU A 254 15.47 15.55 -11.06
N GLY A 255 14.47 14.74 -10.72
CA GLY A 255 13.27 14.53 -11.52
C GLY A 255 12.19 15.60 -11.34
N MET A 256 12.29 16.49 -10.35
CA MET A 256 11.24 17.47 -10.05
C MET A 256 10.86 18.37 -11.24
N PRO A 257 11.80 18.93 -12.03
CA PRO A 257 11.44 19.74 -13.20
C PRO A 257 10.57 18.95 -14.18
N LEU A 258 10.96 17.72 -14.50
CA LEU A 258 10.19 16.86 -15.39
C LEU A 258 8.80 16.51 -14.82
N LEU A 259 8.68 16.32 -13.51
CA LEU A 259 7.37 16.10 -12.86
C LEU A 259 6.49 17.35 -12.88
N GLN A 260 7.08 18.56 -12.86
CA GLN A 260 6.39 19.83 -13.00
C GLN A 260 5.86 20.01 -14.42
N ASP A 261 6.73 19.86 -15.42
CA ASP A 261 6.38 20.00 -16.82
C ASP A 261 5.26 19.03 -17.20
N PHE A 262 5.35 17.81 -16.68
CA PHE A 262 4.28 16.82 -16.81
C PHE A 262 2.95 17.26 -16.17
N THR A 263 2.98 18.03 -15.08
CA THR A 263 1.77 18.58 -14.47
C THR A 263 1.19 19.71 -15.29
N ALA A 264 2.04 20.64 -15.74
CA ALA A 264 1.63 21.77 -16.57
C ALA A 264 1.01 21.27 -17.88
N TYR A 265 1.68 20.33 -18.56
CA TYR A 265 1.16 19.68 -19.76
C TYR A 265 -0.21 19.03 -19.54
N ARG A 266 -0.41 18.37 -18.38
CA ARG A 266 -1.71 17.78 -18.01
C ARG A 266 -2.81 18.80 -17.76
N MET A 267 -2.45 20.02 -17.40
CA MET A 267 -3.40 21.13 -17.22
C MET A 267 -3.58 21.94 -18.52
N GLY A 268 -2.97 21.52 -19.63
CA GLY A 268 -2.97 22.28 -20.89
C GLY A 268 -2.18 23.59 -20.81
N GLN A 269 -1.23 23.68 -19.87
CA GLN A 269 -0.44 24.88 -19.60
C GLN A 269 1.02 24.67 -20.02
N ALA A 270 1.65 25.73 -20.52
CA ALA A 270 3.11 25.78 -20.65
C ALA A 270 3.76 25.85 -19.27
N SER A 271 4.93 25.23 -19.12
CA SER A 271 5.69 25.22 -17.86
C SER A 271 6.75 26.31 -17.90
N ASP A 272 6.43 27.51 -17.39
CA ASP A 272 7.39 28.63 -17.31
C ASP A 272 8.03 28.77 -15.91
N SER A 273 7.81 27.81 -15.03
CA SER A 273 8.24 27.88 -13.63
C SER A 273 9.73 27.53 -13.45
N ASN A 274 10.47 28.39 -12.76
CA ASN A 274 11.82 28.08 -12.27
C ASN A 274 11.79 26.86 -11.32
N THR A 275 12.83 26.03 -11.33
CA THR A 275 12.99 24.83 -10.46
C THR A 275 12.74 25.13 -8.98
N THR A 276 13.15 26.31 -8.49
CA THR A 276 12.91 26.71 -7.10
C THR A 276 11.43 26.84 -6.77
N ASP A 277 10.66 27.47 -7.68
CA ASP A 277 9.21 27.61 -7.52
C ASP A 277 8.51 26.26 -7.66
N SER A 278 9.03 25.39 -8.54
CA SER A 278 8.56 24.02 -8.69
C SER A 278 8.66 23.21 -7.40
N ILE A 279 9.84 23.25 -6.75
CA ILE A 279 10.06 22.59 -5.45
C ILE A 279 9.13 23.18 -4.39
N ARG A 280 9.04 24.51 -4.33
CA ARG A 280 8.19 25.21 -3.36
C ARG A 280 6.71 24.85 -3.53
N ASN A 281 6.23 24.80 -4.76
CA ASN A 281 4.85 24.44 -5.08
C ASN A 281 4.57 22.96 -4.77
N LEU A 282 5.52 22.07 -5.08
CA LEU A 282 5.39 20.65 -4.73
C LEU A 282 5.31 20.46 -3.21
N LEU A 283 6.22 21.09 -2.46
CA LEU A 283 6.16 21.07 -0.99
C LEU A 283 4.85 21.69 -0.48
N ALA A 284 4.35 22.74 -1.13
CA ALA A 284 3.09 23.37 -0.79
C ALA A 284 1.87 22.45 -1.03
N VAL A 285 1.91 21.60 -2.05
CA VAL A 285 0.86 20.60 -2.29
C VAL A 285 0.99 19.44 -1.32
N GLU A 286 2.19 18.86 -1.19
CA GLU A 286 2.43 17.64 -0.42
C GLU A 286 2.42 17.85 1.10
N THR A 287 2.47 19.10 1.58
CA THR A 287 2.24 19.41 3.01
C THR A 287 0.94 20.18 3.23
N GLY A 288 0.05 20.23 2.23
CA GLY A 288 -1.18 21.01 2.26
C GLY A 288 -2.37 20.32 2.94
N PHE A 289 -2.27 19.03 3.23
CA PHE A 289 -3.42 18.26 3.74
C PHE A 289 -4.03 18.77 5.05
N PRO A 290 -3.24 19.23 6.04
CA PRO A 290 -3.80 19.79 7.29
C PRO A 290 -4.66 21.05 7.12
N ASN A 291 -4.55 21.76 5.99
CA ASN A 291 -5.44 22.89 5.67
C ASN A 291 -6.91 22.46 5.53
N HIS A 292 -7.20 21.16 5.49
CA HIS A 292 -8.54 20.62 5.39
C HIS A 292 -9.12 20.10 6.70
N TYR A 293 -8.38 20.15 7.83
CA TYR A 293 -8.82 19.52 9.07
C TYR A 293 -10.06 20.18 9.68
N SER A 294 -10.16 21.51 9.64
CA SER A 294 -11.36 22.23 10.08
C SER A 294 -12.59 21.83 9.29
N PHE A 295 -12.45 21.69 7.97
CA PHE A 295 -13.52 21.16 7.12
C PHE A 295 -13.88 19.72 7.48
N CYS A 296 -12.91 18.87 7.81
CA CYS A 296 -13.20 17.48 8.22
C CYS A 296 -14.02 17.42 9.51
N GLU A 297 -13.72 18.28 10.48
CA GLU A 297 -14.45 18.37 11.75
C GLU A 297 -15.84 18.98 11.60
N GLU A 298 -15.94 20.10 10.89
CA GLU A 298 -17.22 20.76 10.58
C GLU A 298 -18.15 19.79 9.86
N TYR A 299 -17.61 19.10 8.84
CA TYR A 299 -18.40 18.15 8.08
C TYR A 299 -18.83 16.97 8.96
N HIS A 300 -17.98 16.42 9.83
CA HIS A 300 -18.38 15.32 10.73
C HIS A 300 -19.67 15.61 11.53
N GLY A 301 -19.88 16.87 11.94
CA GLY A 301 -21.08 17.29 12.68
C GLY A 301 -22.37 17.39 11.86
N ASN A 302 -22.31 17.35 10.53
CA ASN A 302 -23.48 17.45 9.65
C ASN A 302 -24.15 16.07 9.46
N SER A 303 -25.49 16.03 9.52
CA SER A 303 -26.30 14.83 9.30
C SER A 303 -26.07 14.17 7.93
N GLU A 304 -25.78 14.95 6.89
CA GLU A 304 -25.45 14.40 5.56
C GLU A 304 -24.15 13.58 5.60
N SER A 305 -23.21 13.98 6.45
CA SER A 305 -21.90 13.35 6.62
C SER A 305 -21.97 12.02 7.32
N ALA A 306 -22.86 11.88 8.31
CA ALA A 306 -23.10 10.62 9.01
C ALA A 306 -23.51 9.49 8.05
N VAL A 307 -24.17 9.83 6.93
CA VAL A 307 -24.53 8.87 5.88
C VAL A 307 -23.28 8.41 5.10
N HIS A 308 -22.33 9.31 4.84
CA HIS A 308 -21.19 9.05 3.96
C HIS A 308 -19.92 8.58 4.69
N PHE A 309 -19.67 9.07 5.90
CA PHE A 309 -18.42 8.91 6.64
C PHE A 309 -18.67 8.39 8.07
N SER A 310 -19.33 7.25 8.21
CA SER A 310 -19.50 6.61 9.52
C SER A 310 -18.49 5.48 9.75
N PRO A 311 -18.02 5.27 11.00
CA PRO A 311 -17.16 4.15 11.36
C PRO A 311 -17.82 2.80 11.04
N GLY A 312 -19.13 2.68 11.27
CA GLY A 312 -19.89 1.47 10.96
C GLY A 312 -19.86 1.12 9.47
N ARG A 313 -20.07 2.12 8.59
CA ARG A 313 -19.97 1.94 7.14
C ARG A 313 -18.54 1.59 6.71
N TYR A 314 -17.54 2.22 7.31
CA TYR A 314 -16.13 1.91 7.04
C TYR A 314 -15.78 0.46 7.42
N MET A 315 -16.19 -0.01 8.60
CA MET A 315 -15.97 -1.39 9.03
C MET A 315 -16.76 -2.40 8.19
N SER A 316 -18.01 -2.09 7.85
CA SER A 316 -18.81 -2.91 6.93
C SER A 316 -18.15 -3.01 5.56
N TRP A 317 -17.64 -1.89 5.03
CA TRP A 317 -16.91 -1.87 3.77
C TRP A 317 -15.69 -2.79 3.83
N ILE A 318 -14.87 -2.71 4.87
CA ILE A 318 -13.72 -3.61 5.06
C ILE A 318 -14.14 -5.07 5.10
N ALA A 319 -15.22 -5.40 5.82
CA ALA A 319 -15.73 -6.77 5.90
C ALA A 319 -16.23 -7.30 4.56
N THR A 320 -16.79 -6.43 3.71
CA THR A 320 -17.29 -6.78 2.37
C THR A 320 -16.23 -6.73 1.27
N LEU A 321 -15.04 -6.17 1.51
CA LEU A 321 -13.96 -6.10 0.51
C LEU A 321 -13.64 -7.42 -0.19
N PRO A 322 -13.58 -8.58 0.52
CA PRO A 322 -13.34 -9.87 -0.12
C PRO A 322 -14.43 -10.31 -1.11
N LEU A 323 -15.64 -9.74 -1.01
CA LEU A 323 -16.76 -10.12 -1.86
C LEU A 323 -16.63 -9.46 -3.24
N PRO A 324 -16.95 -10.18 -4.32
CA PRO A 324 -17.00 -9.59 -5.64
C PRO A 324 -17.99 -8.41 -5.69
N LYS A 325 -17.59 -7.29 -6.31
CA LYS A 325 -18.42 -6.08 -6.32
C LYS A 325 -19.78 -6.24 -6.97
N PHE A 326 -19.98 -7.23 -7.83
CA PHE A 326 -21.27 -7.50 -8.44
C PHE A 326 -22.29 -8.11 -7.46
N THR A 327 -21.85 -8.68 -6.33
CA THR A 327 -22.74 -9.20 -5.28
C THR A 327 -22.97 -8.20 -4.15
N SER A 328 -22.02 -7.30 -3.90
CA SER A 328 -22.17 -6.24 -2.92
C SER A 328 -22.91 -5.05 -3.52
N SER A 329 -24.00 -4.59 -2.88
CA SER A 329 -24.72 -3.38 -3.31
C SER A 329 -23.76 -2.18 -3.55
N PRO A 330 -23.95 -1.36 -4.59
CA PRO A 330 -23.16 -0.14 -4.83
C PRO A 330 -23.09 0.79 -3.61
N LEU A 331 -24.10 0.73 -2.74
CA LEU A 331 -24.21 1.49 -1.50
C LEU A 331 -23.11 1.13 -0.47
N GLY A 332 -22.45 -0.02 -0.59
CA GLY A 332 -21.40 -0.46 0.34
C GLY A 332 -20.00 0.08 0.04
N ALA A 333 -19.76 0.67 -1.14
CA ALA A 333 -18.43 1.17 -1.49
C ALA A 333 -18.13 2.48 -0.77
N VAL A 334 -17.25 2.45 0.22
CA VAL A 334 -16.74 3.65 0.86
C VAL A 334 -15.69 4.26 -0.06
N ASN A 335 -15.94 5.49 -0.53
CA ASN A 335 -15.05 6.25 -1.40
C ASN A 335 -14.68 7.60 -0.78
N ILE A 336 -13.94 7.53 0.34
CA ILE A 336 -13.61 8.66 1.22
C ILE A 336 -13.03 9.80 0.42
N ASN A 337 -11.96 9.54 -0.34
CA ASN A 337 -11.23 10.58 -1.05
C ASN A 337 -12.07 11.28 -2.12
N TYR A 338 -12.82 10.55 -2.93
CA TYR A 338 -13.63 11.17 -3.98
C TYR A 338 -14.80 11.93 -3.39
N ARG A 339 -15.51 11.36 -2.41
CA ARG A 339 -16.62 12.05 -1.76
C ARG A 339 -16.14 13.31 -1.02
N PHE A 340 -15.02 13.21 -0.30
CA PHE A 340 -14.38 14.37 0.32
C PHE A 340 -14.02 15.44 -0.72
N SER A 341 -13.49 15.04 -1.88
CA SER A 341 -13.14 15.97 -2.97
C SER A 341 -14.37 16.68 -3.52
N GLU A 342 -15.47 15.95 -3.76
CA GLU A 342 -16.73 16.53 -4.24
C GLU A 342 -17.26 17.57 -3.27
N LEU A 343 -17.30 17.23 -1.99
CA LEU A 343 -17.81 18.12 -0.94
C LEU A 343 -16.91 19.34 -0.75
N ARG A 344 -15.59 19.16 -0.81
CA ARG A 344 -14.64 20.24 -0.58
C ARG A 344 -14.54 21.20 -1.77
N THR A 345 -14.72 20.71 -3.00
CA THR A 345 -14.51 21.50 -4.22
C THR A 345 -15.81 21.93 -4.89
N GLY A 346 -16.95 21.30 -4.57
CA GLY A 346 -18.22 21.49 -5.26
C GLY A 346 -18.29 20.80 -6.63
N ASN A 347 -17.21 20.17 -7.11
CA ASN A 347 -17.16 19.49 -8.40
C ASN A 347 -17.47 18.01 -8.25
N LEU A 348 -18.40 17.48 -9.05
CA LEU A 348 -18.77 16.06 -9.01
C LEU A 348 -17.67 15.17 -9.63
N TYR A 349 -17.52 13.96 -9.11
CA TYR A 349 -16.58 13.00 -9.70
C TYR A 349 -16.95 12.72 -11.17
N GLY A 350 -15.98 12.88 -12.07
CA GLY A 350 -16.15 12.66 -13.50
C GLY A 350 -16.49 13.91 -14.31
N THR A 351 -16.71 15.07 -13.67
CA THR A 351 -16.85 16.34 -14.40
C THR A 351 -15.49 16.95 -14.76
N PRO A 352 -15.43 17.84 -15.76
CA PRO A 352 -14.25 18.67 -16.00
C PRO A 352 -13.80 19.38 -14.72
N TYR A 353 -12.49 19.60 -14.58
CA TYR A 353 -11.86 20.27 -13.42
C TYR A 353 -11.95 19.53 -12.08
N PHE A 354 -12.56 18.35 -12.03
CA PHE A 354 -12.48 17.50 -10.85
C PHE A 354 -11.03 17.11 -10.57
N HIS A 355 -10.59 17.36 -9.34
CA HIS A 355 -9.30 16.90 -8.83
C HIS A 355 -9.48 16.25 -7.47
N VAL A 356 -8.62 15.28 -7.17
CA VAL A 356 -8.71 14.55 -5.91
C VAL A 356 -8.02 15.36 -4.82
N ALA A 357 -8.81 16.00 -3.97
CA ALA A 357 -8.36 16.50 -2.68
C ALA A 357 -8.27 15.32 -1.71
N LEU A 358 -7.28 15.34 -0.81
CA LEU A 358 -7.07 14.27 0.17
C LEU A 358 -7.10 14.89 1.57
N PRO A 359 -7.72 14.25 2.56
CA PRO A 359 -7.71 14.75 3.93
C PRO A 359 -6.46 14.29 4.71
N SER A 360 -5.54 13.52 4.12
CA SER A 360 -4.51 12.72 4.83
C SER A 360 -5.10 11.70 5.82
N LEU A 361 -4.26 10.86 6.40
CA LEU A 361 -4.72 9.80 7.31
C LEU A 361 -5.34 10.32 8.62
N LEU A 362 -4.77 11.39 9.18
CA LEU A 362 -5.35 12.04 10.37
C LEU A 362 -6.69 12.71 10.03
N GLY A 363 -6.78 13.41 8.90
CA GLY A 363 -8.04 14.03 8.48
C GLY A 363 -9.11 13.00 8.13
N GLU A 364 -8.77 11.82 7.59
CA GLU A 364 -9.71 10.69 7.49
C GLU A 364 -10.24 10.28 8.87
N GLY A 365 -9.37 10.22 9.88
CA GLY A 365 -9.75 9.96 11.27
C GLY A 365 -10.73 11.01 11.81
N LEU A 366 -10.45 12.29 11.60
CA LEU A 366 -11.34 13.41 11.98
C LEU A 366 -12.68 13.33 11.25
N LEU A 367 -12.66 13.07 9.95
CA LEU A 367 -13.85 12.98 9.12
C LEU A 367 -14.78 11.83 9.56
N MET A 368 -14.20 10.66 9.87
CA MET A 368 -14.98 9.47 10.24
C MET A 368 -15.41 9.44 11.70
N TYR A 369 -14.56 9.89 12.62
CA TYR A 369 -14.75 9.69 14.07
C TYR A 369 -14.88 11.00 14.85
N GLY A 370 -14.72 12.15 14.20
CA GLY A 370 -14.73 13.46 14.85
C GLY A 370 -13.48 13.73 15.70
N SER A 371 -13.42 14.94 16.25
CA SER A 371 -12.32 15.43 17.09
C SER A 371 -12.15 14.66 18.41
N HIS A 372 -13.17 13.92 18.86
CA HIS A 372 -13.11 13.17 20.11
C HIS A 372 -12.64 11.72 19.95
N PHE A 373 -12.88 11.07 18.79
CA PHE A 373 -12.60 9.65 18.59
C PHE A 373 -11.68 9.33 17.39
N PHE A 374 -11.14 10.33 16.68
CA PHE A 374 -10.17 10.15 15.58
C PHE A 374 -9.01 9.19 15.89
N TRP A 375 -8.59 9.11 17.15
CA TRP A 375 -7.50 8.26 17.61
C TRP A 375 -7.78 6.75 17.48
N VAL A 376 -9.06 6.35 17.46
CA VAL A 376 -9.49 4.96 17.21
C VAL A 376 -9.00 4.50 15.83
N HIS A 377 -9.04 5.40 14.85
CA HIS A 377 -8.55 5.11 13.51
C HIS A 377 -7.04 4.83 13.51
N GLY A 378 -6.25 5.64 14.23
CA GLY A 378 -4.81 5.43 14.39
C GLY A 378 -4.50 4.07 15.04
N LEU A 379 -5.22 3.71 16.11
CA LEU A 379 -5.08 2.42 16.78
C LEU A 379 -5.38 1.25 15.83
N PHE A 380 -6.49 1.32 15.10
CA PHE A 380 -6.91 0.31 14.13
C PHE A 380 -5.86 0.11 13.02
N LEU A 381 -5.42 1.20 12.40
CA LEU A 381 -4.44 1.13 11.31
C LEU A 381 -3.09 0.60 11.78
N GLY A 382 -2.64 1.03 12.96
CA GLY A 382 -1.40 0.52 13.55
C GLY A 382 -1.46 -0.99 13.77
N PHE A 383 -2.57 -1.47 14.32
CA PHE A 383 -2.83 -2.90 14.50
C PHE A 383 -2.83 -3.66 13.16
N LEU A 384 -3.59 -3.19 12.17
CA LEU A 384 -3.71 -3.82 10.86
C LEU A 384 -2.35 -3.92 10.15
N ILE A 385 -1.60 -2.81 10.09
CA ILE A 385 -0.26 -2.77 9.48
C ILE A 385 0.63 -3.82 10.14
N ALA A 386 0.68 -3.85 11.47
CA ALA A 386 1.52 -4.77 12.21
C ALA A 386 1.18 -6.24 11.92
N VAL A 387 -0.11 -6.60 11.95
CA VAL A 387 -0.54 -7.98 11.67
C VAL A 387 -0.17 -8.39 10.24
N VAL A 388 -0.48 -7.54 9.26
CA VAL A 388 -0.26 -7.84 7.83
C VAL A 388 1.23 -7.96 7.52
N ILE A 389 2.04 -6.96 7.88
CA ILE A 389 3.47 -6.96 7.53
C ILE A 389 4.23 -8.09 8.24
N ARG A 390 3.83 -8.39 9.48
CA ARG A 390 4.38 -9.50 10.25
C ARG A 390 4.05 -10.84 9.61
N PHE A 391 2.80 -11.03 9.20
CA PHE A 391 2.38 -12.24 8.51
C PHE A 391 3.15 -12.44 7.22
N LEU A 392 3.16 -11.44 6.34
CA LEU A 392 3.80 -11.53 5.02
C LEU A 392 5.33 -11.69 5.12
N SER A 393 5.98 -11.05 6.09
CA SER A 393 7.43 -11.19 6.28
C SER A 393 7.82 -12.49 6.99
N SER A 394 6.89 -13.17 7.67
CA SER A 394 7.14 -14.46 8.34
C SER A 394 7.30 -15.63 7.37
N VAL A 395 6.81 -15.49 6.13
CA VAL A 395 6.85 -16.54 5.10
C VAL A 395 7.81 -16.11 4.01
N ARG A 396 8.85 -16.91 3.76
CA ARG A 396 9.96 -16.51 2.88
C ARG A 396 9.48 -16.18 1.47
N SER A 397 8.59 -17.02 0.91
CA SER A 397 8.05 -16.84 -0.44
C SER A 397 7.16 -15.60 -0.59
N LEU A 398 6.63 -15.06 0.52
CA LEU A 398 5.80 -13.85 0.53
C LEU A 398 6.62 -12.55 0.70
N ARG A 399 7.93 -12.60 0.93
CA ARG A 399 8.73 -11.38 1.18
C ARG A 399 8.70 -10.37 0.05
N PHE A 400 8.65 -10.83 -1.19
CA PHE A 400 8.53 -9.94 -2.36
C PHE A 400 7.14 -9.28 -2.41
N TRP A 401 6.09 -10.04 -2.08
CA TRP A 401 4.76 -9.50 -1.91
C TRP A 401 4.67 -8.53 -0.72
N ALA A 402 5.39 -8.80 0.36
CA ALA A 402 5.49 -7.92 1.51
C ALA A 402 6.08 -6.55 1.15
N VAL A 403 7.03 -6.45 0.21
CA VAL A 403 7.55 -5.17 -0.30
C VAL A 403 6.46 -4.39 -1.04
N TYR A 404 5.72 -5.06 -1.92
CA TYR A 404 4.61 -4.45 -2.63
C TYR A 404 3.56 -3.89 -1.67
N ILE A 405 3.14 -4.69 -0.68
CA ILE A 405 2.20 -4.26 0.36
C ILE A 405 2.77 -3.15 1.25
N ALA A 406 4.06 -3.24 1.63
CA ALA A 406 4.72 -2.20 2.43
C ALA A 406 4.67 -0.83 1.73
N LEU A 407 4.84 -0.82 0.40
CA LEU A 407 4.71 0.42 -0.37
C LEU A 407 3.28 0.95 -0.37
N SER A 408 2.27 0.08 -0.53
CA SER A 408 0.86 0.50 -0.41
C SER A 408 0.58 1.11 0.97
N ILE A 409 1.15 0.54 2.04
CA ILE A 409 1.07 1.09 3.40
C ILE A 409 1.73 2.46 3.48
N VAL A 410 2.93 2.66 2.90
CA VAL A 410 3.59 3.97 2.89
C VAL A 410 2.75 5.00 2.13
N LEU A 411 2.18 4.62 0.99
CA LEU A 411 1.29 5.49 0.20
C LEU A 411 -0.02 5.80 0.93
N MET A 412 -0.45 4.96 1.88
CA MET A 412 -1.62 5.19 2.73
C MET A 412 -1.52 6.49 3.53
N ALA A 413 -0.31 6.86 3.97
CA ALA A 413 -0.11 8.10 4.73
C ALA A 413 -0.51 9.35 3.93
N ARG A 414 -0.36 9.30 2.60
CA ARG A 414 -0.75 10.36 1.65
C ARG A 414 -2.17 10.17 1.15
N GLY A 415 -2.43 8.99 0.56
CA GLY A 415 -3.64 8.68 -0.20
C GLY A 415 -4.79 8.15 0.63
N GLY A 416 -4.66 8.11 1.96
CA GLY A 416 -5.71 7.62 2.82
C GLY A 416 -5.76 6.10 2.95
N SER A 417 -6.52 5.64 3.94
CA SER A 417 -6.64 4.23 4.34
C SER A 417 -7.33 3.37 3.29
N GLN A 418 -8.35 3.90 2.62
CA GLN A 418 -9.20 3.14 1.71
C GLN A 418 -8.42 2.45 0.58
N GLY A 419 -7.52 3.19 -0.08
CA GLY A 419 -6.74 2.66 -1.20
C GLY A 419 -5.82 1.52 -0.77
N ALA A 420 -5.08 1.73 0.32
CA ALA A 420 -4.12 0.75 0.82
C ALA A 420 -4.79 -0.51 1.39
N ILE A 421 -5.87 -0.35 2.16
CA ILE A 421 -6.62 -1.49 2.72
C ILE A 421 -7.26 -2.32 1.61
N SER A 422 -7.84 -1.67 0.59
CA SER A 422 -8.38 -2.39 -0.57
C SER A 422 -7.30 -3.20 -1.28
N VAL A 423 -6.07 -2.67 -1.43
CA VAL A 423 -4.94 -3.43 -1.97
C VAL A 423 -4.57 -4.59 -1.05
N ILE A 424 -4.42 -4.36 0.25
CA ILE A 424 -4.06 -5.40 1.23
C ILE A 424 -5.06 -6.56 1.19
N VAL A 425 -6.36 -6.27 1.19
CA VAL A 425 -7.41 -7.29 1.25
C VAL A 425 -7.61 -7.94 -0.11
N ASN A 426 -7.92 -7.15 -1.15
CA ASN A 426 -8.37 -7.69 -2.43
C ASN A 426 -7.21 -8.30 -3.22
N TYR A 427 -6.03 -7.64 -3.20
CA TYR A 427 -4.90 -8.14 -3.96
C TYR A 427 -4.29 -9.37 -3.29
N SER A 428 -4.42 -9.50 -1.96
CA SER A 428 -3.93 -10.67 -1.23
C SER A 428 -5.00 -11.75 -1.01
N LEU A 429 -6.18 -11.66 -1.64
CA LEU A 429 -7.29 -12.60 -1.42
C LEU A 429 -6.87 -14.06 -1.63
N ILE A 430 -6.08 -14.34 -2.67
CA ILE A 430 -5.56 -15.70 -2.90
C ILE A 430 -4.66 -16.17 -1.77
N VAL A 431 -3.82 -15.28 -1.22
CA VAL A 431 -2.94 -15.61 -0.09
C VAL A 431 -3.78 -15.92 1.16
N TRP A 432 -4.83 -15.13 1.41
CA TRP A 432 -5.75 -15.37 2.52
C TRP A 432 -6.53 -16.67 2.37
N LEU A 433 -7.00 -17.00 1.17
CA LEU A 433 -7.69 -18.26 0.89
C LEU A 433 -6.78 -19.46 1.17
N PHE A 434 -5.52 -19.41 0.69
CA PHE A 434 -4.54 -20.47 0.97
C PHE A 434 -4.23 -20.59 2.46
N LEU A 435 -4.13 -19.47 3.18
CA LEU A 435 -3.96 -19.49 4.63
C LEU A 435 -5.11 -20.24 5.32
N VAL A 436 -6.36 -19.96 4.95
CA VAL A 436 -7.54 -20.64 5.49
C VAL A 436 -7.51 -22.14 5.15
N ILE A 437 -7.23 -22.51 3.89
CA ILE A 437 -7.14 -23.91 3.46
C ILE A 437 -6.09 -24.68 4.26
N VAL A 438 -4.88 -24.13 4.39
CA VAL A 438 -3.77 -24.76 5.14
C VAL A 438 -4.13 -24.90 6.61
N PHE A 439 -4.77 -23.88 7.19
CA PHE A 439 -5.21 -23.89 8.58
C PHE A 439 -6.27 -24.98 8.83
N VAL A 440 -7.33 -25.01 8.02
CA VAL A 440 -8.41 -26.02 8.12
C VAL A 440 -7.87 -27.43 7.95
N ARG A 441 -7.02 -27.67 6.93
CA ARG A 441 -6.41 -29.00 6.71
C ARG A 441 -5.59 -29.48 7.90
N ARG A 442 -4.87 -28.58 8.58
CA ARG A 442 -4.06 -28.93 9.76
C ARG A 442 -4.93 -29.29 10.96
N HIS A 443 -5.95 -28.50 11.25
CA HIS A 443 -6.88 -28.80 12.34
C HIS A 443 -7.67 -30.07 12.07
N ALA A 444 -8.15 -30.28 10.84
CA ALA A 444 -8.80 -31.53 10.46
C ALA A 444 -7.88 -32.74 10.67
N LYS A 445 -6.61 -32.67 10.23
CA LYS A 445 -5.64 -33.76 10.44
C LYS A 445 -5.41 -34.08 11.92
N ALA A 446 -5.35 -33.06 12.79
CA ALA A 446 -5.21 -33.26 14.23
C ALA A 446 -6.43 -33.99 14.82
N ILE A 447 -7.64 -33.53 14.50
CA ILE A 447 -8.90 -34.16 14.93
C ILE A 447 -8.97 -35.63 14.45
N TRP A 448 -8.64 -35.89 13.18
CA TRP A 448 -8.62 -37.25 12.65
C TRP A 448 -7.58 -38.15 13.33
N ALA A 449 -6.44 -37.62 13.75
CA ALA A 449 -5.43 -38.37 14.48
C ALA A 449 -5.91 -38.74 15.89
N GLU A 450 -6.57 -37.82 16.59
CA GLU A 450 -7.19 -38.07 17.89
C GLU A 450 -8.30 -39.12 17.80
N ILE A 451 -9.17 -39.04 16.79
CA ILE A 451 -10.22 -40.03 16.54
C ILE A 451 -9.63 -41.42 16.27
N ARG A 452 -8.55 -41.51 15.48
CA ARG A 452 -7.87 -42.79 15.21
C ARG A 452 -7.23 -43.38 16.46
N LYS A 453 -6.61 -42.54 17.29
CA LYS A 453 -6.02 -42.96 18.56
C LYS A 453 -7.10 -43.49 19.50
N ALA A 454 -8.19 -42.75 19.68
CA ALA A 454 -9.31 -43.18 20.52
C ALA A 454 -9.96 -44.50 20.05
N ARG A 455 -10.04 -44.73 18.73
CA ARG A 455 -10.52 -46.00 18.17
C ARG A 455 -9.55 -47.17 18.42
N ALA A 456 -8.25 -46.92 18.38
CA ALA A 456 -7.24 -47.94 18.65
C ALA A 456 -7.18 -48.31 20.14
N GLU A 457 -7.48 -47.38 21.05
CA GLU A 457 -7.54 -47.63 22.49
C GLU A 457 -8.83 -48.36 22.92
N ALA A 458 -9.87 -48.35 22.08
CA ALA A 458 -11.14 -49.04 22.32
C ALA A 458 -11.18 -50.49 21.79
N GLN A 459 -10.17 -50.89 21.02
CA GLN A 459 -9.96 -52.26 20.53
C GLN A 459 -8.96 -52.98 21.42
#